data_AF-A0AAE9SFE4-F1
#
_entry.id   AF-A0AAE9SFE4-F1
#
_cell.length_a   1.000
_cell.length_b   1.000
_cell.length_c   1.000
_cell.angle_alpha   90.00
_cell.angle_beta   90.00
_cell.angle_gamma   90.00
#
_symmetry.space_group_name_H-M   'P 1'
#
loop_
_entity.id
_entity.type
_entity.pdbx_description
1 polymer ?
#
loop_
_entity_poly.entity_id
_entity_poly.type
_entity_poly.pdbx_seq_one_letter_code
_entity_poly.pdbx_strand_id
1 'polypeptide(L)'
;MTHSSPQNTDLPALLERKVYWQDEPTGDISACVAGQVEMFRDLHEMRIYLSMTYPDTAFELVEVTEDTWQGFYDQGVFFDDWS
;
A
#
# COMPACT_ATOMS: atom_id res chain seq x y z
N MET A 1 36.44 13.97 29.01
CA MET A 1 36.11 13.86 27.56
C MET A 1 34.92 12.92 27.47
N THR A 2 33.71 13.47 27.45
CA THR A 2 32.48 12.70 27.34
C THR A 2 32.25 12.36 25.87
N HIS A 3 32.22 11.07 25.56
CA HIS A 3 31.83 10.56 24.24
C HIS A 3 30.35 10.83 24.02
N SER A 4 30.03 11.84 23.21
CA SER A 4 28.68 11.99 22.68
C SER A 4 28.56 11.08 21.45
N SER A 5 27.90 9.93 21.62
CA SER A 5 27.44 9.13 20.49
C SER A 5 26.53 10.00 19.61
N PRO A 6 26.72 10.05 18.28
CA PRO A 6 25.75 10.69 17.41
C PRO A 6 24.42 9.95 17.59
N GLN A 7 23.41 10.69 18.06
CA GLN A 7 22.05 10.21 18.19
C GLN A 7 21.58 9.73 16.82
N ASN A 8 21.01 8.53 16.85
CA ASN A 8 20.39 7.82 15.75
C ASN A 8 19.70 8.81 14.80
N THR A 9 20.20 8.89 13.57
CA THR A 9 19.71 9.76 12.53
C THR A 9 18.22 9.56 12.38
N ASP A 10 17.48 10.66 12.56
CA ASP A 10 16.06 10.84 12.29
C ASP A 10 15.74 10.27 10.88
N LEU A 11 15.35 8.99 10.82
CA LEU A 11 14.75 8.44 9.61
C LEU A 11 13.40 9.14 9.48
N PRO A 12 13.08 9.74 8.32
CA PRO A 12 11.76 10.31 8.12
C PRO A 12 10.72 9.22 8.42
N ALA A 13 9.73 9.56 9.24
CA ALA A 13 8.63 8.64 9.52
C ALA A 13 8.00 8.25 8.18
N LEU A 14 8.04 6.95 7.86
CA LEU A 14 7.39 6.45 6.65
C LEU A 14 5.90 6.79 6.73
N LEU A 15 5.34 7.26 5.63
CA LEU A 15 3.90 7.43 5.51
C LEU A 15 3.25 6.05 5.55
N GLU A 16 2.24 5.85 6.38
CA GLU A 16 1.49 4.58 6.38
C GLU A 16 0.28 4.70 5.47
N ARG A 17 0.17 3.79 4.49
CA ARG A 17 -0.96 3.74 3.54
C ARG A 17 -1.50 2.32 3.45
N LYS A 18 -2.81 2.21 3.22
CA LYS A 18 -3.48 0.93 2.96
C LYS A 18 -3.64 0.72 1.48
N VAL A 19 -3.31 -0.48 1.01
CA VAL A 19 -3.57 -0.95 -0.35
C VAL A 19 -4.60 -2.04 -0.28
N TYR A 20 -5.74 -1.78 -0.88
CA TYR A 20 -6.85 -2.72 -0.93
C TYR A 20 -6.73 -3.56 -2.20
N TRP A 21 -6.63 -4.87 -2.06
CA TRP A 21 -6.39 -5.80 -3.18
C TRP A 21 -7.35 -6.97 -3.15
N GLN A 22 -7.64 -7.58 -4.31
CA GLN A 22 -8.45 -8.79 -4.42
C GLN A 22 -7.87 -9.74 -5.48
N ASP A 23 -8.14 -11.03 -5.34
CA ASP A 23 -7.87 -12.02 -6.39
C ASP A 23 -8.87 -11.88 -7.53
N GLU A 24 -8.36 -11.85 -8.77
CA GLU A 24 -9.19 -11.85 -9.97
C GLU A 24 -9.42 -13.28 -10.46
N PRO A 25 -10.58 -13.58 -11.06
CA PRO A 25 -10.88 -14.90 -11.64
C PRO A 25 -9.89 -15.33 -12.74
N THR A 26 -9.14 -14.40 -13.32
CA THR A 26 -8.11 -14.66 -14.33
C THR A 26 -6.83 -15.27 -13.74
N GLY A 27 -6.67 -15.23 -12.41
CA GLY A 27 -5.46 -15.64 -11.69
C GLY A 27 -4.47 -14.51 -11.44
N ASP A 28 -4.80 -13.28 -11.84
CA ASP A 28 -4.09 -12.05 -11.47
C ASP A 28 -4.68 -11.49 -10.17
N ILE A 29 -4.05 -10.45 -9.61
CA ILE A 29 -4.61 -9.65 -8.53
C ILE A 29 -4.89 -8.24 -9.02
N SER A 30 -5.98 -7.64 -8.54
CA SER A 30 -6.25 -6.22 -8.71
C SER A 30 -6.04 -5.49 -7.39
N ALA A 31 -5.47 -4.29 -7.43
CA ALA A 31 -5.26 -3.48 -6.24
C ALA A 31 -5.53 -2.01 -6.50
N CYS A 32 -6.15 -1.35 -5.52
CA CYS A 32 -6.37 0.09 -5.55
C CYS A 32 -5.14 0.82 -5.01
N VAL A 33 -4.44 1.52 -5.90
CA VAL A 33 -3.21 2.27 -5.62
C VAL A 33 -3.46 3.72 -6.02
N ALA A 34 -3.36 4.66 -5.07
CA ALA A 34 -3.55 6.09 -5.30
C ALA A 34 -4.82 6.42 -6.12
N GLY A 35 -5.97 5.85 -5.74
CA GLY A 35 -7.23 6.11 -6.44
C GLY A 35 -7.39 5.44 -7.80
N GLN A 36 -6.45 4.60 -8.22
CA GLN A 36 -6.47 3.86 -9.49
C GLN A 36 -6.45 2.35 -9.25
N VAL A 37 -7.11 1.60 -10.12
CA VAL A 37 -7.06 0.13 -10.09
C VAL A 37 -5.90 -0.33 -10.97
N GLU A 38 -4.92 -0.97 -10.34
CA GLU A 38 -3.76 -1.56 -10.99
C GLU A 38 -3.89 -3.10 -10.97
N MET A 39 -3.36 -3.77 -11.99
CA MET A 39 -3.37 -5.23 -12.13
C MET A 39 -1.95 -5.76 -12.00
N PHE A 40 -1.77 -6.81 -11.20
CA PHE A 40 -0.49 -7.48 -10.97
C PHE A 40 -0.65 -8.99 -11.08
N ARG A 41 0.40 -9.71 -11.41
CA ARG A 41 0.36 -11.19 -11.49
C ARG A 41 0.24 -11.83 -10.13
N ASP A 42 0.86 -11.22 -9.12
CA ASP A 42 0.88 -11.72 -7.75
C ASP A 42 1.25 -10.61 -6.75
N LEU A 43 1.11 -10.92 -5.45
CA LEU A 43 1.43 -9.99 -4.35
C LEU A 43 2.90 -9.58 -4.31
N HIS A 44 3.82 -10.38 -4.83
CA HIS A 44 5.24 -10.06 -4.87
C HIS A 44 5.53 -8.97 -5.90
N GLU A 45 4.95 -9.09 -7.11
CA GLU A 45 5.04 -8.04 -8.14
C GLU A 45 4.45 -6.71 -7.63
N MET A 46 3.27 -6.76 -6.99
CA MET A 46 2.65 -5.58 -6.40
C MET A 46 3.54 -4.92 -5.33
N ARG A 47 4.15 -5.71 -4.43
CA ARG A 47 5.05 -5.17 -3.38
C ARG A 47 6.29 -4.51 -3.97
N ILE A 48 6.86 -5.07 -5.05
CA ILE A 48 7.99 -4.46 -5.75
C ILE A 48 7.57 -3.13 -6.36
N TYR A 49 6.44 -3.11 -7.08
CA TYR A 49 5.90 -1.90 -7.68
C TYR A 49 5.69 -0.80 -6.64
N LEU A 50 5.01 -1.10 -5.54
CA LEU A 50 4.76 -0.14 -4.45
C LEU A 50 6.06 0.41 -3.85
N SER A 51 7.05 -0.45 -3.60
CA SER A 51 8.35 -0.04 -3.03
C SER A 51 9.17 0.82 -3.99
N MET A 52 9.02 0.61 -5.30
CA MET A 52 9.73 1.39 -6.33
C MET A 52 9.06 2.74 -6.60
N THR A 53 7.72 2.78 -6.62
CA THR A 53 6.94 3.98 -6.93
C THR A 53 6.83 4.90 -5.72
N TYR A 54 6.75 4.35 -4.50
CA TYR A 54 6.55 5.09 -3.26
C TYR A 54 7.56 4.64 -2.18
N PRO A 55 8.86 4.98 -2.32
CA PRO A 55 9.92 4.50 -1.44
C PRO A 55 9.80 5.00 0.01
N ASP A 56 9.10 6.12 0.22
CA ASP A 56 8.93 6.76 1.53
C ASP A 56 7.62 6.34 2.24
N THR A 57 6.95 5.30 1.73
CA THR A 57 5.65 4.84 2.22
C THR A 57 5.69 3.38 2.65
N ALA A 58 5.20 3.09 3.85
CA ALA A 58 4.92 1.76 4.34
C ALA A 58 3.48 1.37 3.95
N PHE A 59 3.34 0.24 3.26
CA PHE A 59 2.04 -0.24 2.78
C PHE A 59 1.51 -1.39 3.63
N GLU A 60 0.30 -1.22 4.14
CA GLU A 60 -0.52 -2.30 4.71
C GLU A 60 -1.41 -2.87 3.61
N LEU A 61 -1.28 -4.16 3.34
CA LEU A 61 -2.09 -4.85 2.33
C LEU A 61 -3.39 -5.35 2.97
N VAL A 62 -4.53 -4.91 2.47
CA VAL A 62 -5.86 -5.27 2.94
C VAL A 62 -6.56 -6.06 1.83
N GLU A 63 -6.86 -7.31 2.11
CA GLU A 63 -7.63 -8.16 1.19
C GLU A 63 -9.10 -7.72 1.16
N VAL A 64 -9.62 -7.54 -0.05
CA VAL A 64 -11.00 -7.23 -0.35
C VAL A 64 -11.67 -8.51 -0.81
N THR A 65 -12.74 -8.85 -0.10
CA THR A 65 -13.59 -10.01 -0.39
C THR A 65 -14.94 -9.50 -0.87
N GLU A 66 -15.76 -10.37 -1.47
CA GLU A 66 -17.12 -10.00 -1.89
C GLU A 66 -17.95 -9.43 -0.73
N ASP A 67 -17.75 -9.93 0.49
CA ASP A 67 -18.44 -9.48 1.70
C ASP A 67 -17.97 -8.09 2.19
N THR A 68 -16.71 -7.73 1.95
CA THR A 68 -16.11 -6.48 2.45
C THR A 68 -16.05 -5.37 1.40
N TRP A 69 -16.11 -5.73 0.12
CA TRP A 69 -16.01 -4.80 -1.01
C TRP A 69 -16.98 -3.64 -0.91
N GLN A 70 -18.26 -3.92 -0.66
CA GLN A 70 -19.28 -2.88 -0.59
C GLN A 70 -19.02 -1.94 0.59
N GLY A 71 -18.61 -2.47 1.73
CA GLY A 71 -18.28 -1.66 2.91
C GLY A 71 -17.09 -0.72 2.68
N PHE A 72 -16.08 -1.16 1.95
CA PHE A 72 -14.95 -0.32 1.55
C PHE A 72 -15.35 0.72 0.50
N TYR A 73 -16.20 0.34 -0.46
CA TYR A 73 -16.71 1.24 -1.48
C TYR A 73 -17.50 2.41 -0.87
N ASP A 74 -18.42 2.13 0.05
CA ASP A 74 -19.21 3.15 0.77
C ASP A 74 -18.32 4.10 1.62
N GLN A 75 -17.20 3.60 2.13
CA GLN A 75 -16.21 4.42 2.85
C GLN A 75 -15.35 5.29 1.92
N GLY A 76 -15.41 5.06 0.61
CA GLY A 76 -14.64 5.79 -0.39
C GLY A 76 -13.14 5.51 -0.40
N VAL A 77 -12.68 4.42 0.25
CA VAL A 77 -11.24 4.14 0.42
C VAL A 77 -10.52 3.83 -0.89
N PHE A 78 -11.26 3.41 -1.92
CA PHE A 78 -10.71 3.14 -3.26
C PHE A 78 -10.40 4.40 -4.05
N PHE A 79 -10.91 5.57 -3.64
CA PHE A 79 -10.75 6.84 -4.34
C PHE A 79 -9.71 7.77 -3.69
N ASP A 80 -8.95 7.27 -2.71
CA ASP A 80 -7.88 8.00 -2.05
C ASP A 80 -6.70 8.19 -3.02
N ASP A 81 -6.69 9.33 -3.72
CA ASP A 81 -5.54 9.83 -4.47
C ASP A 81 -4.51 10.31 -3.46
N TRP A 82 -3.34 9.66 -3.37
CA TRP A 82 -2.34 9.88 -2.31
C TRP A 82 -1.58 11.23 -2.42
N SER A 83 -2.23 12.26 -2.97
CA SER A 83 -1.67 13.58 -3.25
C SER A 83 -1.50 14.49 -2.03
#